data_AF-A0A821FZY5-F1
#
_entry.id   AF-A0A821FZY5-F1
#
_cell.length_a   1.000
_cell.length_b   1.000
_cell.length_c   1.000
_cell.angle_alpha   90.00
_cell.angle_beta   90.00
_cell.angle_gamma   90.00
#
_symmetry.space_group_name_H-M   'P 1'
#
loop_
_entity.id
_entity.type
_entity.pdbx_description
1 polymer ?
#
loop_
_entity_poly.entity_id
_entity_poly.type
_entity_poly.pdbx_seq_one_letter_code
_entity_poly.pdbx_strand_id
1 'polypeptide(L)'
;MREKHKILKDTPFQLEHVVDCFTDVWKNDQFINLLKCLESSSLALSSIKRIHLQLTNKEHQKRRRFADILQKSTVCFVRVRHLETIFDVHVELPSQQIITISDLSELRDRACLLEHSSNVNKRNVSEAESERDKEILRNFIRLTSIVESTIEVLTNLYMAGHPSVSEFLADQIKFSCNNGFYIELVQHSKMLTNLFSDWEKKLCVMYETHISLTYFSDDQFWQIEDYIYHRSSFSHPGYHLLKFIGIDPNHIQQLSKKPQTPEDRLENLGRILSREKQTFILQENLKIKKCLLVETMNDGVLRAIL
;
A
#
# COMPACT_ATOMS: atom_id res chain seq x y z
N MET A 1 77.35 4.06 35.44
CA MET A 1 78.06 4.68 36.57
C MET A 1 78.09 6.20 36.35
N ARG A 2 77.42 6.94 37.23
CA ARG A 2 77.61 8.36 37.61
C ARG A 2 77.54 9.44 36.51
N GLU A 3 76.39 10.12 36.53
CA GLU A 3 76.19 11.58 36.48
C GLU A 3 77.21 12.46 35.76
N LYS A 4 76.70 13.24 34.79
CA LYS A 4 76.75 14.70 34.94
C LYS A 4 75.39 15.29 34.59
N HIS A 5 74.59 15.49 35.64
CA HIS A 5 73.56 16.54 35.64
C HIS A 5 74.25 17.86 35.30
N LYS A 6 74.11 18.30 34.05
CA LYS A 6 74.30 19.71 33.73
C LYS A 6 73.10 20.41 34.34
N ILE A 7 73.33 21.02 35.50
CA ILE A 7 72.44 21.99 36.12
C ILE A 7 72.09 22.99 35.02
N LEU A 8 70.87 22.88 34.46
CA LEU A 8 70.25 24.00 33.80
C LEU A 8 70.11 25.03 34.91
N LYS A 9 70.91 26.09 34.82
CA LYS A 9 70.70 27.28 35.64
C LYS A 9 69.23 27.67 35.47
N ASP A 10 68.51 27.82 36.59
CA ASP A 10 67.23 28.51 36.65
C ASP A 10 67.47 29.96 36.20
N THR A 11 67.54 30.17 34.89
CA THR A 11 67.17 31.45 34.31
C THR A 11 65.68 31.58 34.56
N PRO A 12 65.21 32.67 35.21
CA PRO A 12 63.79 32.88 35.40
C PRO A 12 63.13 32.75 34.03
N PHE A 13 62.06 31.94 33.94
CA PHE A 13 61.28 31.81 32.72
C PHE A 13 60.74 33.20 32.38
N GLN A 14 61.51 33.98 31.62
CA GLN A 14 61.19 35.36 31.33
C GLN A 14 59.91 35.35 30.48
N LEU A 15 59.01 36.28 30.77
CA LEU A 15 57.73 36.42 30.08
C LEU A 15 57.91 36.38 28.55
N GLU A 16 59.01 36.96 28.07
CA GLU A 16 59.47 36.95 26.68
C GLU A 16 59.60 35.53 26.10
N HIS A 17 60.15 34.57 26.84
CA HIS A 17 60.29 33.18 26.40
C HIS A 17 58.93 32.45 26.32
N VAL A 18 57.99 32.79 27.20
CA VAL A 18 56.62 32.28 27.14
C VAL A 18 55.89 32.89 25.94
N VAL A 19 56.05 34.20 25.74
CA VAL A 19 55.50 34.92 24.59
C VAL A 19 56.04 34.32 23.30
N ASP A 20 57.35 34.09 23.17
CA ASP A 20 57.99 33.50 22.00
C ASP A 20 57.44 32.10 21.69
N CYS A 21 57.33 31.23 22.69
CA CYS A 21 56.68 29.92 22.55
C CYS A 21 55.23 30.05 22.05
N PHE A 22 54.46 31.01 22.57
CA PHE A 22 53.10 31.27 22.08
C PHE A 22 53.09 31.80 20.65
N THR A 23 54.03 32.67 20.28
CA THR A 23 54.13 33.20 18.91
C THR A 23 54.49 32.12 17.91
N ASP A 24 55.35 31.17 18.28
CA ASP A 24 55.72 30.04 17.42
C ASP A 24 54.58 29.03 17.28
N VAL A 25 53.82 28.77 18.35
CA VAL A 25 52.59 27.97 18.26
C VAL A 25 51.54 28.66 17.38
N TRP A 26 51.43 29.99 17.44
CA TRP A 26 50.50 30.76 16.62
C TRP A 26 50.86 30.75 15.13
N LYS A 27 52.15 30.64 14.81
CA LYS A 27 52.66 30.52 13.43
C LYS A 27 52.62 29.09 12.89
N ASN A 28 52.33 28.09 13.73
CA ASN A 28 52.25 26.71 13.29
C ASN A 28 51.02 26.52 12.38
N ASP A 29 51.26 26.04 11.15
CA ASP A 29 50.22 25.80 10.15
C ASP A 29 49.07 24.93 10.67
N GLN A 30 49.35 23.98 11.56
CA GLN A 30 48.31 23.15 12.17
C GLN A 30 47.37 23.96 13.06
N PHE A 31 47.89 24.94 13.80
CA PHE A 31 47.10 25.79 14.69
C PHE A 31 46.29 26.83 13.89
N ILE A 32 46.89 27.40 12.84
CA ILE A 32 46.21 28.29 11.89
C ILE A 32 45.07 27.56 11.17
N ASN A 33 45.29 26.32 10.72
CA ASN A 33 44.26 25.50 10.08
C ASN A 33 43.13 25.16 11.05
N LEU A 34 43.43 24.88 12.32
CA LEU A 34 42.42 24.69 13.38
C LEU A 34 41.57 25.95 13.61
N LEU A 35 42.20 27.11 13.67
CA LEU A 35 41.53 28.41 13.78
C LEU A 35 40.63 28.69 12.56
N LYS A 36 41.10 28.43 11.34
CA LYS A 36 40.29 28.54 10.12
C LYS A 36 39.11 27.56 10.09
N CYS A 37 39.31 26.32 10.57
CA CYS A 37 38.22 25.36 10.72
C CYS A 37 37.18 25.82 11.74
N LEU A 38 37.62 26.43 12.84
CA LEU A 38 36.73 27.04 13.86
C LEU A 38 35.98 28.25 13.31
N GLU A 39 36.64 29.15 12.58
CA GLU A 39 35.98 30.29 11.91
C GLU A 39 34.97 29.82 10.86
N SER A 40 35.34 28.86 10.01
CA SER A 40 34.43 28.26 9.03
C SER A 40 33.23 27.59 9.71
N SER A 41 33.45 26.90 10.82
CA SER A 41 32.38 26.26 11.59
C SER A 41 31.49 27.30 12.29
N SER A 42 32.07 28.40 12.78
CA SER A 42 31.35 29.52 13.38
C SER A 42 30.47 30.25 12.37
N LEU A 43 31.00 30.50 11.15
CA LEU A 43 30.24 31.06 10.03
C LEU A 43 29.08 30.13 9.62
N ALA A 44 29.34 28.82 9.57
CA ALA A 44 28.32 27.82 9.26
C ALA A 44 27.29 27.60 10.38
N LEU A 45 27.61 27.96 11.63
CA LEU A 45 26.76 27.66 12.80
C LEU A 45 25.35 28.27 12.68
N SER A 46 25.24 29.50 12.18
CA SER A 46 23.94 30.16 11.96
C SER A 46 23.09 29.39 10.95
N SER A 47 23.70 28.91 9.87
CA SER A 47 23.07 28.09 8.84
C SER A 47 22.68 26.71 9.39
N ILE A 48 23.55 26.07 10.16
CA ILE A 48 23.28 24.78 10.82
C ILE A 48 22.11 24.91 11.80
N LYS A 49 22.09 25.96 12.63
CA LYS A 49 20.98 26.24 13.56
C LYS A 49 19.66 26.45 12.81
N ARG A 50 19.67 27.22 11.72
CA ARG A 50 18.49 27.45 10.89
C ARG A 50 17.98 26.15 10.27
N ILE A 51 18.87 25.34 9.70
CA ILE A 51 18.52 24.04 9.11
C ILE A 51 17.93 23.12 10.20
N HIS A 52 18.57 23.05 11.37
CA HIS A 52 18.08 22.26 12.50
C HIS A 52 16.68 22.69 12.92
N LEU A 53 16.43 23.99 13.14
CA LEU A 53 15.10 24.51 13.48
C LEU A 53 14.05 24.19 12.42
N GLN A 54 14.40 24.34 11.14
CA GLN A 54 13.49 24.00 10.04
C GLN A 54 13.12 22.52 10.03
N LEU A 55 14.10 21.63 10.23
CA LEU A 55 13.87 20.19 10.28
C LEU A 55 13.02 19.79 11.49
N THR A 56 13.32 20.34 12.67
CA THR A 56 12.55 20.11 13.90
C THR A 56 11.11 20.58 13.76
N ASN A 57 10.88 21.75 13.15
CA ASN A 57 9.54 22.27 12.90
C ASN A 57 8.75 21.38 11.92
N LYS A 58 9.39 20.91 10.84
CA LYS A 58 8.76 19.97 9.90
C LYS A 58 8.40 18.64 10.56
N GLU A 59 9.27 18.13 11.43
CA GLU A 59 9.00 16.91 12.19
C GLU A 59 7.80 17.09 13.13
N HIS A 60 7.77 18.17 13.91
CA HIS A 60 6.64 18.48 14.78
C HIS A 60 5.33 18.65 13.99
N GLN A 61 5.39 19.26 12.80
CA GLN A 61 4.21 19.39 11.94
C GLN A 61 3.69 18.03 11.47
N LYS A 62 4.57 17.10 11.09
CA LYS A 62 4.18 15.73 10.71
C LYS A 62 3.62 14.95 11.91
N ARG A 63 4.22 15.09 13.10
CA ARG A 63 3.70 14.48 14.35
C ARG A 63 2.29 14.97 14.69
N ARG A 64 2.03 16.27 14.56
CA ARG A 64 0.67 16.84 14.71
C ARG A 64 -0.29 16.24 13.69
N ARG A 65 0.14 16.11 12.43
CA ARG A 65 -0.68 15.52 11.36
C ARG A 65 -1.08 14.06 11.66
N PHE A 66 -0.21 13.24 12.27
CA PHE A 66 -0.60 11.89 12.70
C PHE A 66 -1.70 11.93 13.75
N ALA A 67 -1.56 12.79 14.75
CA ALA A 67 -2.56 12.96 15.81
C ALA A 67 -3.89 13.47 15.24
N ASP A 68 -3.86 14.43 14.31
CA ASP A 68 -5.07 14.96 13.65
C ASP A 68 -5.81 13.87 12.88
N ILE A 69 -5.08 13.01 12.13
CA ILE A 69 -5.67 11.88 11.41
C ILE A 69 -6.31 10.90 12.40
N LEU A 70 -5.63 10.54 13.48
CA LEU A 70 -6.18 9.60 14.46
C LEU A 70 -7.37 10.17 15.23
N GLN A 71 -7.45 11.49 15.41
CA GLN A 71 -8.51 12.07 16.23
C GLN A 71 -9.81 12.34 15.48
N LYS A 72 -9.75 12.77 14.21
CA LYS A 72 -10.92 13.33 13.52
C LYS A 72 -11.00 13.02 12.02
N SER A 73 -10.32 11.98 11.54
CA SER A 73 -10.38 11.67 10.11
C SER A 73 -11.55 10.78 9.73
N THR A 74 -11.95 10.85 8.47
CA THR A 74 -12.84 9.89 7.85
C THR A 74 -12.10 9.20 6.70
N VAL A 75 -12.00 7.87 6.77
CA VAL A 75 -11.40 7.04 5.72
C VAL A 75 -12.49 6.68 4.72
N CYS A 76 -12.33 7.13 3.48
CA CYS A 76 -13.26 6.90 2.39
C CYS A 76 -12.61 6.01 1.33
N PHE A 77 -13.21 4.86 1.03
CA PHE A 77 -12.79 4.01 -0.09
C PHE A 77 -13.52 4.45 -1.37
N VAL A 78 -12.76 4.63 -2.45
CA VAL A 78 -13.29 5.09 -3.73
C VAL A 78 -12.85 4.18 -4.87
N ARG A 79 -13.71 4.04 -5.89
CA ARG A 79 -13.32 3.43 -7.16
C ARG A 79 -12.60 4.46 -8.00
N VAL A 80 -11.41 4.12 -8.44
CA VAL A 80 -10.70 4.89 -9.44
C VAL A 80 -10.51 3.94 -10.61
N ARG A 81 -11.13 4.22 -11.76
CA ARG A 81 -10.91 3.39 -12.96
C ARG A 81 -9.68 3.93 -13.69
N HIS A 82 -8.50 3.69 -13.13
CA HIS A 82 -7.22 3.96 -13.80
C HIS A 82 -6.56 2.66 -14.24
N LEU A 83 -5.62 2.75 -15.20
CA LEU A 83 -5.02 1.60 -15.90
C LEU A 83 -4.32 0.60 -14.97
N GLU A 84 -3.89 1.01 -13.77
CA GLU A 84 -3.11 0.19 -12.84
C GLU A 84 -3.76 0.02 -11.46
N THR A 85 -4.75 0.85 -11.11
CA THR A 85 -5.40 0.85 -9.79
C THR A 85 -6.91 0.91 -9.95
N ILE A 86 -7.61 0.03 -9.23
CA ILE A 86 -9.07 -0.14 -9.30
C ILE A 86 -9.77 0.57 -8.14
N PHE A 87 -9.08 0.61 -6.99
CA PHE A 87 -9.53 1.23 -5.75
C PHE A 87 -8.47 2.18 -5.22
N ASP A 88 -8.91 3.26 -4.60
CA ASP A 88 -8.07 4.22 -3.89
C ASP A 88 -8.74 4.61 -2.57
N VAL A 89 -8.00 5.31 -1.72
CA VAL A 89 -8.48 5.81 -0.44
C VAL A 89 -8.23 7.31 -0.32
N HIS A 90 -9.24 7.99 0.20
CA HIS A 90 -9.17 9.38 0.61
C HIS A 90 -9.41 9.47 2.11
N VAL A 91 -8.45 10.05 2.82
CA VAL A 91 -8.63 10.38 4.23
C VAL A 91 -9.01 11.86 4.31
N GLU A 92 -10.27 12.10 4.66
CA GLU A 92 -10.84 13.43 4.83
C GLU A 92 -10.58 13.92 6.26
N LEU A 93 -9.99 15.11 6.38
CA LEU A 93 -9.86 15.84 7.64
C LEU A 93 -10.95 16.91 7.75
N PRO A 94 -11.32 17.36 8.96
CA PRO A 94 -12.32 18.42 9.16
C PRO A 94 -11.93 19.76 8.50
N SER A 95 -10.64 19.95 8.22
CA SER A 95 -10.10 21.09 7.49
C SER A 95 -10.29 21.03 5.97
N GLN A 96 -11.08 20.07 5.46
CA GLN A 96 -11.26 19.80 4.02
C GLN A 96 -9.98 19.41 3.28
N GLN A 97 -8.93 19.05 4.01
CA GLN A 97 -7.72 18.49 3.43
C GLN A 97 -7.97 17.01 3.12
N ILE A 98 -7.79 16.64 1.85
CA ILE A 98 -7.81 15.25 1.40
C ILE A 98 -6.38 14.72 1.43
N ILE A 99 -6.18 13.56 2.05
CA ILE A 99 -4.92 12.84 2.06
C ILE A 99 -5.09 11.60 1.19
N THR A 100 -4.23 11.44 0.20
CA THR A 100 -4.23 10.29 -0.70
C THR A 100 -3.54 9.08 -0.07
N ILE A 101 -3.71 7.88 -0.65
CA ILE A 101 -2.98 6.69 -0.18
C ILE A 101 -1.45 6.88 -0.25
N SER A 102 -0.94 7.54 -1.29
CA SER A 102 0.50 7.84 -1.42
C SER A 102 1.00 8.71 -0.28
N ASP A 103 0.24 9.74 0.10
CA ASP A 103 0.57 10.59 1.23
C ASP A 103 0.52 9.78 2.54
N LEU A 104 -0.46 8.88 2.68
CA LEU A 104 -0.63 8.04 3.86
C LEU A 104 0.56 7.08 4.03
N SER A 105 1.02 6.45 2.95
CA SER A 105 2.20 5.57 2.96
C SER A 105 3.50 6.34 3.27
N GLU A 106 3.69 7.55 2.72
CA GLU A 106 4.84 8.41 3.11
C GLU A 106 4.79 8.75 4.61
N LEU A 107 3.60 9.10 5.11
CA LEU A 107 3.38 9.40 6.52
C LEU A 107 3.66 8.17 7.40
N ARG A 108 3.28 6.96 6.97
CA ARG A 108 3.55 5.69 7.66
C ARG A 108 5.03 5.42 7.73
N ASP A 109 5.75 5.50 6.62
CA ASP A 109 7.20 5.27 6.57
C ASP A 109 7.92 6.26 7.49
N ARG A 110 7.46 7.52 7.49
CA ARG A 110 7.98 8.52 8.41
C ARG A 110 7.65 8.19 9.87
N ALA A 111 6.45 7.71 10.17
CA ALA A 111 6.06 7.28 11.51
C ALA A 111 6.93 6.11 12.01
N CYS A 112 7.22 5.12 11.16
CA CYS A 112 8.14 4.02 11.48
C CYS A 112 9.54 4.54 11.82
N LEU A 113 10.09 5.45 11.02
CA LEU A 113 11.40 6.07 11.29
C LEU A 113 11.40 6.85 12.62
N LEU A 114 10.31 7.53 12.95
CA LEU A 114 10.17 8.26 14.21
C LEU A 114 10.02 7.32 15.42
N GLU A 115 9.33 6.19 15.26
CA GLU A 115 9.24 5.16 16.30
C GLU A 115 10.64 4.64 16.64
N HIS A 116 11.46 4.31 15.64
CA HIS A 116 12.82 3.79 15.86
C HIS A 116 13.82 4.83 16.36
N SER A 117 13.74 6.08 15.88
CA SER A 117 14.68 7.15 16.25
C SER A 117 14.40 7.80 17.62
N SER A 118 13.17 7.69 18.12
CA SER A 118 12.74 8.28 19.40
C SER A 118 13.52 7.76 20.63
N ASN A 119 14.28 6.68 20.51
CA ASN A 119 15.14 6.18 21.58
C ASN A 119 16.43 7.00 21.81
N VAL A 120 16.84 7.87 20.87
CA VAL A 120 18.17 8.50 20.87
C VAL A 120 18.19 9.86 21.62
N ASN A 121 17.05 10.55 21.75
CA ASN A 121 16.99 11.95 22.26
C ASN A 121 16.29 12.09 23.63
N LYS A 122 16.50 11.16 24.56
CA LYS A 122 15.80 11.08 25.87
C LYS A 122 16.28 12.04 26.97
N ARG A 123 16.82 13.22 26.68
CA ARG A 123 17.40 14.05 27.76
C ARG A 123 16.41 14.89 28.56
N ASN A 124 15.24 15.26 28.00
CA ASN A 124 14.36 16.27 28.63
C ASN A 124 12.83 15.97 28.59
N VAL A 125 12.39 14.76 28.22
CA VAL A 125 10.96 14.42 28.09
C VAL A 125 10.58 13.41 29.16
N SER A 126 9.42 13.59 29.81
CA SER A 126 8.95 12.63 30.82
C SER A 126 8.67 11.26 30.18
N GLU A 127 8.92 10.17 30.90
CA GLU A 127 8.70 8.81 30.39
C GLU A 127 7.24 8.62 29.91
N ALA A 128 6.28 9.22 30.63
CA ALA A 128 4.86 9.16 30.30
C ALA A 128 4.47 9.92 29.01
N GLU A 129 5.19 10.97 28.62
CA GLU A 129 4.99 11.67 27.34
C GLU A 129 5.64 10.89 26.19
N SER A 130 6.83 10.32 26.43
CA SER A 130 7.50 9.49 25.44
C SER A 130 6.68 8.24 25.08
N GLU A 131 6.02 7.61 26.04
CA GLU A 131 5.19 6.41 25.75
C GLU A 131 3.88 6.78 25.05
N ARG A 132 3.26 7.92 25.38
CA ARG A 132 2.08 8.42 24.65
C ARG A 132 2.40 8.72 23.19
N ASP A 133 3.54 9.35 22.91
CA ASP A 133 3.98 9.63 21.54
C ASP A 133 4.22 8.34 20.75
N LYS A 134 4.85 7.33 21.35
CA LYS A 134 5.02 6.02 20.70
C LYS A 134 3.70 5.34 20.41
N GLU A 135 2.76 5.41 21.34
CA GLU A 135 1.42 4.82 21.16
C GLU A 135 0.67 5.49 20.01
N ILE A 136 0.76 6.82 19.86
CA ILE A 136 0.22 7.56 18.71
C ILE A 136 0.84 7.04 17.40
N LEU A 137 2.17 6.89 17.35
CA LEU A 137 2.87 6.40 16.16
C LEU A 137 2.43 4.97 15.80
N ARG A 138 2.37 4.06 16.77
CA ARG A 138 1.92 2.67 16.56
C ARG A 138 0.49 2.59 16.07
N ASN A 139 -0.40 3.37 16.66
CA ASN A 139 -1.80 3.39 16.25
C ASN A 139 -1.97 3.95 14.83
N PHE A 140 -1.17 4.95 14.45
CA PHE A 140 -1.15 5.49 13.09
C PHE A 140 -0.61 4.48 12.07
N ILE A 141 0.49 3.79 12.39
CA ILE A 141 1.07 2.73 11.55
C ILE A 141 0.03 1.63 11.34
N ARG A 142 -0.60 1.16 12.43
CA ARG A 142 -1.63 0.10 12.38
C ARG A 142 -2.85 0.50 11.56
N LEU A 143 -3.33 1.74 11.71
CA LEU A 143 -4.42 2.28 10.89
C LEU A 143 -4.06 2.21 9.41
N THR A 144 -2.87 2.71 9.03
CA THR A 144 -2.42 2.73 7.64
C THR A 144 -2.30 1.32 7.06
N SER A 145 -1.73 0.38 7.80
CA SER A 145 -1.64 -1.02 7.36
C SER A 145 -3.00 -1.67 7.13
N ILE A 146 -4.00 -1.35 7.95
CA ILE A 146 -5.37 -1.86 7.77
C ILE A 146 -6.00 -1.26 6.51
N VAL A 147 -5.79 0.02 6.26
CA VAL A 147 -6.26 0.69 5.04
C VAL A 147 -5.65 0.03 3.80
N GLU A 148 -4.32 -0.11 3.76
CA GLU A 148 -3.59 -0.72 2.65
C GLU A 148 -4.05 -2.17 2.40
N SER A 149 -4.13 -2.98 3.46
CA SER A 149 -4.61 -4.37 3.36
C SER A 149 -6.06 -4.45 2.87
N THR A 150 -6.92 -3.50 3.25
CA THR A 150 -8.30 -3.46 2.80
C THR A 150 -8.39 -3.14 1.30
N ILE A 151 -7.58 -2.21 0.79
CA ILE A 151 -7.48 -1.92 -0.65
C ILE A 151 -7.02 -3.16 -1.42
N GLU A 152 -6.00 -3.86 -0.91
CA GLU A 152 -5.48 -5.07 -1.53
C GLU A 152 -6.55 -6.17 -1.61
N VAL A 153 -7.26 -6.44 -0.51
CA VAL A 153 -8.34 -7.44 -0.47
C VAL A 153 -9.50 -7.05 -1.39
N LEU A 154 -9.89 -5.77 -1.45
CA LEU A 154 -10.92 -5.29 -2.39
C LEU A 154 -10.50 -5.49 -3.85
N THR A 155 -9.23 -5.20 -4.16
CA THR A 155 -8.66 -5.41 -5.49
C THR A 155 -8.69 -6.90 -5.83
N ASN A 156 -8.26 -7.77 -4.92
CA ASN A 156 -8.26 -9.21 -5.14
C ASN A 156 -9.68 -9.78 -5.28
N LEU A 157 -10.66 -9.29 -4.50
CA LEU A 157 -12.07 -9.66 -4.65
C LEU A 157 -12.62 -9.25 -6.02
N TYR A 158 -12.25 -8.06 -6.51
CA TYR A 158 -12.65 -7.59 -7.83
C TYR A 158 -12.07 -8.47 -8.94
N MET A 159 -10.77 -8.79 -8.85
CA MET A 159 -10.10 -9.64 -9.83
C MET A 159 -10.60 -11.09 -9.78
N ALA A 160 -10.95 -11.58 -8.59
CA ALA A 160 -11.64 -12.86 -8.43
C ALA A 160 -13.09 -12.83 -8.92
N GLY A 161 -13.60 -11.67 -9.36
CA GLY A 161 -14.93 -11.55 -9.93
C GLY A 161 -16.05 -11.67 -8.91
N HIS A 162 -15.87 -11.30 -7.65
CA HIS A 162 -16.98 -11.35 -6.69
C HIS A 162 -18.04 -10.27 -7.01
N PRO A 163 -19.34 -10.61 -7.14
CA PRO A 163 -20.34 -9.67 -7.66
C PRO A 163 -20.72 -8.55 -6.67
N SER A 164 -20.53 -8.77 -5.36
CA SER A 164 -20.81 -7.74 -4.33
C SER A 164 -19.82 -6.58 -4.36
N VAL A 165 -18.70 -6.71 -5.10
CA VAL A 165 -17.77 -5.59 -5.26
C VAL A 165 -18.48 -4.39 -5.87
N SER A 166 -19.39 -4.61 -6.83
CA SER A 166 -20.21 -3.54 -7.40
C SER A 166 -21.13 -2.85 -6.39
N GLU A 167 -21.52 -3.53 -5.31
CA GLU A 167 -22.36 -2.96 -4.23
C GLU A 167 -21.51 -2.13 -3.26
N PHE A 168 -20.31 -2.61 -2.91
CA PHE A 168 -19.32 -1.81 -2.16
C PHE A 168 -18.91 -0.53 -2.89
N LEU A 169 -19.19 -0.45 -4.19
CA LEU A 169 -18.84 0.65 -5.07
C LEU A 169 -19.96 1.68 -5.27
N ALA A 170 -21.20 1.38 -4.87
CA ALA A 170 -22.34 2.26 -5.08
C ALA A 170 -22.39 3.41 -4.06
N ASP A 171 -22.14 3.08 -2.80
CA ASP A 171 -22.16 4.03 -1.69
C ASP A 171 -20.76 4.11 -1.11
N GLN A 172 -20.00 5.15 -1.46
CA GLN A 172 -18.64 5.41 -0.94
C GLN A 172 -18.54 5.02 0.54
N ILE A 173 -17.81 3.93 0.83
CA ILE A 173 -17.77 3.40 2.19
C ILE A 173 -16.89 4.33 3.03
N LYS A 174 -17.48 4.89 4.09
CA LYS A 174 -16.81 5.84 4.99
C LYS A 174 -16.68 5.26 6.38
N PHE A 175 -15.48 5.34 6.95
CA PHE A 175 -15.20 4.95 8.33
C PHE A 175 -14.66 6.12 9.11
N SER A 176 -15.29 6.44 10.23
CA SER A 176 -14.82 7.54 11.08
C SER A 176 -13.74 7.05 12.04
N CYS A 177 -12.63 7.78 12.11
CA CYS A 177 -11.58 7.58 13.10
C CYS A 177 -11.73 8.65 14.18
N ASN A 178 -12.17 8.22 15.37
CA ASN A 178 -12.40 9.10 16.51
C ASN A 178 -11.47 8.69 17.65
N ASN A 179 -10.57 9.59 18.06
CA ASN A 179 -9.62 9.37 19.17
C ASN A 179 -8.81 8.06 19.06
N GLY A 180 -8.40 7.68 17.86
CA GLY A 180 -7.63 6.46 17.60
C GLY A 180 -8.48 5.19 17.53
N PHE A 181 -9.81 5.30 17.67
CA PHE A 181 -10.73 4.17 17.50
C PHE A 181 -11.25 4.12 16.06
N TYR A 182 -11.04 2.98 15.41
CA TYR A 182 -11.47 2.67 14.03
C TYR A 182 -12.01 1.23 13.94
N ILE A 183 -12.80 0.82 14.94
CA ILE A 183 -13.28 -0.56 15.11
C ILE A 183 -14.08 -1.03 13.89
N GLU A 184 -14.93 -0.17 13.33
CA GLU A 184 -15.73 -0.47 12.14
C GLU A 184 -14.85 -0.81 10.93
N LEU A 185 -13.76 -0.05 10.72
CA LEU A 185 -12.79 -0.33 9.67
C LEU A 185 -12.11 -1.69 9.89
N VAL A 186 -11.74 -2.02 11.13
CA VAL A 186 -11.13 -3.32 11.46
C VAL A 186 -12.10 -4.47 11.20
N GLN A 187 -13.36 -4.32 11.61
CA GLN A 187 -14.40 -5.33 11.41
C GLN A 187 -14.69 -5.52 9.93
N HIS A 188 -14.79 -4.43 9.17
CA HIS A 188 -15.01 -4.47 7.73
C HIS A 188 -13.84 -5.13 7.00
N SER A 189 -12.60 -4.76 7.34
CA SER A 189 -11.39 -5.38 6.80
C SER A 189 -11.40 -6.90 7.02
N LYS A 190 -11.69 -7.36 8.24
CA LYS A 190 -11.82 -8.80 8.54
C LYS A 190 -12.93 -9.49 7.76
N MET A 191 -14.09 -8.84 7.63
CA MET A 191 -15.22 -9.36 6.86
C MET A 191 -14.81 -9.58 5.40
N LEU A 192 -14.15 -8.60 4.78
CA LEU A 192 -13.66 -8.69 3.41
C LEU A 192 -12.61 -9.80 3.24
N THR A 193 -11.67 -9.94 4.19
CA THR A 193 -10.67 -11.02 4.15
C THR A 193 -11.32 -12.39 4.20
N ASN A 194 -12.31 -12.58 5.07
CA ASN A 194 -13.05 -13.85 5.15
C ASN A 194 -13.84 -14.11 3.86
N LEU A 195 -14.55 -13.10 3.36
CA LEU A 195 -15.29 -13.19 2.11
C LEU A 195 -14.38 -13.59 0.94
N PHE A 196 -13.20 -12.98 0.84
CA PHE A 196 -12.22 -13.32 -0.18
C PHE A 196 -11.74 -14.76 -0.06
N SER A 197 -11.38 -15.20 1.16
CA SER A 197 -10.89 -16.57 1.37
C SER A 197 -11.95 -17.62 1.03
N ASP A 198 -13.20 -17.37 1.41
CA ASP A 198 -14.30 -18.31 1.15
C ASP A 198 -14.65 -18.34 -0.34
N TRP A 199 -14.64 -17.17 -1.00
CA TRP A 199 -14.83 -17.07 -2.44
C TRP A 199 -13.73 -17.78 -3.24
N GLU A 200 -12.46 -17.60 -2.86
CA GLU A 200 -11.32 -18.26 -3.52
C GLU A 200 -11.43 -19.78 -3.42
N LYS A 201 -11.76 -20.32 -2.24
CA LYS A 201 -12.01 -21.75 -2.07
C LYS A 201 -13.15 -22.24 -2.95
N LYS A 202 -14.26 -21.50 -3.03
CA LYS A 202 -15.40 -21.86 -3.88
C LYS A 202 -15.01 -21.82 -5.35
N LEU A 203 -14.28 -20.82 -5.81
CA LEU A 203 -13.78 -20.73 -7.19
C LEU A 203 -12.91 -21.93 -7.54
N CYS A 204 -11.97 -22.33 -6.68
CA CYS A 204 -11.14 -23.51 -6.91
C CYS A 204 -11.98 -24.78 -7.09
N VAL A 205 -12.95 -25.02 -6.20
CA VAL A 205 -13.88 -26.16 -6.34
C VAL A 205 -14.71 -26.07 -7.62
N MET A 206 -15.16 -24.87 -7.99
CA MET A 206 -15.91 -24.64 -9.23
C MET A 206 -15.05 -24.87 -10.48
N TYR A 207 -13.78 -24.52 -10.48
CA TYR A 207 -12.87 -24.78 -11.60
C TYR A 207 -12.57 -26.28 -11.78
N GLU A 208 -12.45 -27.03 -10.69
CA GLU A 208 -12.27 -28.48 -10.73
C GLU A 208 -13.51 -29.21 -11.28
N THR A 209 -14.70 -28.73 -10.90
CA THR A 209 -15.98 -29.34 -11.28
C THR A 209 -16.49 -28.87 -12.65
N HIS A 210 -16.23 -27.61 -13.00
CA HIS A 210 -16.70 -26.94 -14.21
C HIS A 210 -15.53 -26.29 -14.94
N ILE A 211 -14.73 -27.10 -15.63
CA ILE A 211 -13.53 -26.64 -16.36
C ILE A 211 -13.80 -25.54 -17.41
N SER A 212 -15.05 -25.37 -17.86
CA SER A 212 -15.42 -24.27 -18.75
C SER A 212 -15.34 -22.89 -18.10
N LEU A 213 -15.35 -22.81 -16.76
CA LEU A 213 -15.22 -21.54 -16.03
C LEU A 213 -13.78 -20.99 -16.07
N THR A 214 -12.76 -21.83 -16.28
CA THR A 214 -11.36 -21.39 -16.27
C THR A 214 -10.96 -20.52 -17.46
N TYR A 215 -11.83 -20.40 -18.47
CA TYR A 215 -11.62 -19.53 -19.62
C TYR A 215 -11.98 -18.07 -19.34
N PHE A 216 -12.58 -17.78 -18.19
CA PHE A 216 -13.12 -16.47 -17.86
C PHE A 216 -12.53 -15.94 -16.55
N SER A 217 -12.40 -14.63 -16.45
CA SER A 217 -11.90 -13.91 -15.26
C SER A 217 -12.77 -12.72 -14.89
N ASP A 218 -12.60 -12.20 -13.67
CA ASP A 218 -13.17 -10.92 -13.23
C ASP A 218 -14.70 -10.83 -13.44
N ASP A 219 -15.16 -9.78 -14.12
CA ASP A 219 -16.56 -9.51 -14.42
C ASP A 219 -17.10 -10.34 -15.60
N GLN A 220 -16.27 -11.12 -16.29
CA GLN A 220 -16.68 -11.90 -17.47
C GLN A 220 -17.74 -12.94 -17.13
N PHE A 221 -17.70 -13.54 -15.93
CA PHE A 221 -18.74 -14.44 -15.45
C PHE A 221 -20.12 -13.77 -15.50
N TRP A 222 -20.17 -12.52 -15.03
CA TRP A 222 -21.42 -11.78 -14.90
C TRP A 222 -21.87 -11.21 -16.23
N GLN A 223 -20.96 -10.87 -17.14
CA GLN A 223 -21.31 -10.49 -18.51
C GLN A 223 -21.93 -11.65 -19.30
N ILE A 224 -21.44 -12.87 -19.09
CA ILE A 224 -22.03 -14.08 -19.69
C ILE A 224 -23.39 -14.36 -19.07
N GLU A 225 -23.48 -14.34 -17.74
CA GLU A 225 -24.73 -14.54 -17.03
C GLU A 225 -25.80 -13.50 -17.46
N ASP A 226 -25.42 -12.22 -17.49
CA ASP A 226 -26.32 -11.13 -17.91
C ASP A 226 -26.86 -11.36 -19.33
N TYR A 227 -26.00 -11.77 -20.26
CA TYR A 227 -26.43 -12.14 -21.61
C TYR A 227 -27.41 -13.32 -21.62
N ILE A 228 -27.13 -14.39 -20.86
CA ILE A 228 -27.95 -15.61 -20.83
C ILE A 228 -29.39 -15.28 -20.39
N TYR A 229 -29.54 -14.40 -19.40
CA TYR A 229 -30.85 -14.03 -18.86
C TYR A 229 -31.57 -12.95 -19.69
N HIS A 230 -30.85 -11.90 -20.12
CA HIS A 230 -31.48 -10.76 -20.77
C HIS A 230 -31.52 -10.84 -22.30
N ARG A 231 -30.70 -11.70 -22.93
CA ARG A 231 -30.61 -11.84 -24.40
C ARG A 231 -30.49 -10.49 -25.13
N SER A 232 -29.69 -9.60 -24.55
CA SER A 232 -29.68 -8.17 -24.86
C SER A 232 -29.37 -7.85 -26.33
N SER A 233 -28.26 -8.36 -26.90
CA SER A 233 -27.97 -8.26 -28.34
C SER A 233 -26.76 -9.12 -28.78
N PHE A 234 -26.53 -9.22 -30.11
CA PHE A 234 -25.31 -9.79 -30.70
C PHE A 234 -24.04 -8.96 -30.47
N SER A 235 -24.16 -7.72 -29.98
CA SER A 235 -23.02 -6.87 -29.62
C SER A 235 -22.68 -6.96 -28.12
N HIS A 236 -23.39 -7.78 -27.36
CA HIS A 236 -23.16 -7.92 -25.93
C HIS A 236 -21.84 -8.66 -25.67
N PRO A 237 -20.99 -8.21 -24.72
CA PRO A 237 -19.73 -8.88 -24.41
C PRO A 237 -19.90 -10.39 -24.09
N GLY A 238 -20.93 -10.73 -23.31
CA GLY A 238 -21.27 -12.12 -22.99
C GLY A 238 -21.54 -13.02 -24.21
N TYR A 239 -22.11 -12.47 -25.30
CA TYR A 239 -22.32 -13.22 -26.54
C TYR A 239 -20.99 -13.66 -27.17
N HIS A 240 -20.03 -12.73 -27.23
CA HIS A 240 -18.71 -12.97 -27.80
C HIS A 240 -17.86 -13.89 -26.93
N LEU A 241 -17.95 -13.75 -25.60
CA LEU A 241 -17.27 -14.63 -24.63
C LEU A 241 -17.73 -16.09 -24.75
N LEU A 242 -19.03 -16.33 -24.93
CA LEU A 242 -19.55 -17.67 -25.17
C LEU A 242 -19.06 -18.26 -26.50
N LYS A 243 -19.09 -17.45 -27.57
CA LYS A 243 -18.55 -17.86 -28.88
C LYS A 243 -17.06 -18.19 -28.84
N PHE A 244 -16.29 -17.45 -28.04
CA PHE A 244 -14.85 -17.66 -27.89
C PHE A 244 -14.51 -19.07 -27.41
N ILE A 245 -15.30 -19.63 -26.49
CA ILE A 245 -15.13 -21.00 -25.99
C ILE A 245 -15.87 -22.07 -26.83
N GLY A 246 -16.37 -21.68 -28.00
CA GLY A 246 -17.06 -22.58 -28.94
C GLY A 246 -18.51 -22.91 -28.57
N ILE A 247 -19.14 -22.16 -27.66
CA ILE A 247 -20.56 -22.33 -27.34
C ILE A 247 -21.37 -21.38 -28.23
N ASP A 248 -22.32 -21.93 -29.00
CA ASP A 248 -23.29 -21.10 -29.71
C ASP A 248 -24.32 -20.54 -28.71
N PRO A 249 -24.38 -19.22 -28.51
CA PRO A 249 -25.29 -18.62 -27.54
C PRO A 249 -26.77 -18.86 -27.87
N ASN A 250 -27.11 -19.24 -29.10
CA ASN A 250 -28.46 -19.59 -29.50
C ASN A 250 -28.94 -20.92 -28.93
N HIS A 251 -28.03 -21.86 -28.62
CA HIS A 251 -28.39 -23.18 -28.09
C HIS A 251 -28.67 -23.19 -26.58
N ILE A 252 -28.18 -22.19 -25.85
CA ILE A 252 -28.44 -22.07 -24.40
C ILE A 252 -29.93 -21.77 -24.17
N GLN A 253 -30.65 -22.65 -23.49
CA GLN A 253 -32.04 -22.38 -23.11
C GLN A 253 -32.14 -21.11 -22.26
N GLN A 254 -33.07 -20.22 -22.60
CA GLN A 254 -33.31 -19.02 -21.81
C GLN A 254 -33.89 -19.42 -20.45
N LEU A 255 -33.18 -19.06 -19.38
CA LEU A 255 -33.58 -19.35 -18.01
C LEU A 255 -34.44 -18.22 -17.46
N SER A 256 -35.50 -18.56 -16.74
CA SER A 256 -36.49 -17.61 -16.24
C SER A 256 -36.24 -17.15 -14.79
N LYS A 257 -35.33 -17.81 -14.06
CA LYS A 257 -34.97 -17.44 -12.69
C LYS A 257 -33.47 -17.33 -12.51
N LYS A 258 -33.03 -16.13 -12.11
CA LYS A 258 -31.66 -15.86 -11.72
C LYS A 258 -31.47 -16.28 -10.25
N PRO A 259 -30.45 -17.09 -9.92
CA PRO A 259 -30.11 -17.38 -8.53
C PRO A 259 -29.76 -16.09 -7.78
N GLN A 260 -30.00 -16.09 -6.47
CA GLN A 260 -29.85 -14.88 -5.65
C GLN A 260 -28.45 -14.74 -5.06
N THR A 261 -27.81 -15.83 -4.65
CA THR A 261 -26.49 -15.78 -4.01
C THR A 261 -25.37 -15.79 -5.06
N PRO A 262 -24.23 -15.12 -4.80
CA PRO A 262 -23.06 -15.18 -5.68
C PRO A 262 -22.60 -16.61 -6.01
N GLU A 263 -22.64 -17.49 -5.02
CA GLU A 263 -22.21 -18.88 -5.13
C GLU A 263 -23.14 -19.70 -6.00
N ASP A 264 -24.46 -19.56 -5.82
CA ASP A 264 -25.44 -20.27 -6.64
C ASP A 264 -25.43 -19.76 -8.09
N ARG A 265 -25.18 -18.45 -8.27
CA ARG A 265 -25.03 -17.84 -9.60
C ARG A 265 -23.84 -18.42 -10.35
N LEU A 266 -22.68 -18.50 -9.71
CA LEU A 266 -21.47 -19.10 -10.28
C LEU A 266 -21.67 -20.59 -10.60
N GLU A 267 -22.26 -21.33 -9.68
CA GLU A 267 -22.51 -22.77 -9.86
C GLU A 267 -23.51 -23.03 -11.00
N ASN A 268 -24.58 -22.23 -11.08
CA ASN A 268 -25.53 -22.31 -12.19
C ASN A 268 -24.87 -21.99 -13.53
N LEU A 269 -24.02 -20.96 -13.59
CA LEU A 269 -23.24 -20.63 -14.78
C LEU A 269 -22.33 -21.80 -15.19
N GLY A 270 -21.60 -22.39 -14.23
CA GLY A 270 -20.76 -23.56 -14.46
C GLY A 270 -21.53 -24.74 -15.05
N ARG A 271 -22.72 -25.04 -14.51
CA ARG A 271 -23.59 -26.12 -15.02
C ARG A 271 -24.04 -25.89 -16.46
N ILE A 272 -24.44 -24.65 -16.80
CA ILE A 272 -24.86 -24.29 -18.17
C ILE A 272 -23.70 -24.49 -19.14
N LEU A 273 -22.54 -23.93 -18.81
CA LEU A 273 -21.36 -23.98 -19.68
C LEU A 273 -20.82 -25.41 -19.84
N SER A 274 -20.85 -26.24 -18.79
CA SER A 274 -20.45 -27.64 -18.86
C SER A 274 -21.41 -28.47 -19.73
N ARG A 275 -22.72 -28.20 -19.66
CA ARG A 275 -23.73 -28.93 -20.44
C ARG A 275 -23.55 -28.71 -21.94
N GLU A 276 -23.38 -27.46 -22.35
CA GLU A 276 -23.21 -27.11 -23.77
C GLU A 276 -21.86 -27.57 -24.34
N LYS A 277 -20.81 -27.59 -23.51
CA LYS A 277 -19.50 -28.11 -23.94
C LYS A 277 -19.54 -29.62 -24.16
N GLN A 278 -20.33 -30.38 -23.40
CA GLN A 278 -20.50 -31.82 -23.64
C GLN A 278 -21.20 -32.10 -24.97
N THR A 279 -22.20 -31.30 -25.35
CA THR A 279 -22.86 -31.40 -26.67
C THR A 279 -21.90 -31.12 -27.82
N PHE A 280 -20.98 -30.17 -27.66
CA PHE A 280 -19.99 -29.81 -28.68
C PHE A 280 -18.78 -30.79 -28.74
N ILE A 281 -18.23 -31.21 -27.59
CA ILE A 281 -17.09 -32.15 -27.54
C ILE A 281 -17.45 -33.52 -28.13
N LEU A 282 -18.71 -33.96 -27.99
CA LEU A 282 -19.19 -35.21 -28.58
C LEU A 282 -19.23 -35.18 -30.13
N GLN A 283 -19.19 -34.01 -30.78
CA GLN A 283 -19.23 -33.93 -32.24
C GLN A 283 -17.87 -33.70 -32.92
N GLU A 284 -16.89 -33.03 -32.29
CA GLU A 284 -15.64 -32.69 -33.02
C GLU A 284 -14.30 -33.00 -32.30
N ASN A 285 -14.25 -33.28 -30.99
CA ASN A 285 -12.97 -33.26 -30.25
C ASN A 285 -12.35 -34.61 -29.86
N LEU A 286 -12.88 -35.75 -30.31
CA LEU A 286 -12.19 -37.04 -30.13
C LEU A 286 -10.85 -37.16 -30.89
N LYS A 287 -10.46 -36.15 -31.69
CA LYS A 287 -9.23 -36.18 -32.50
C LYS A 287 -8.18 -35.10 -32.20
N ILE A 288 -8.46 -34.09 -31.36
CA ILE A 288 -7.52 -32.97 -31.18
C ILE A 288 -7.31 -32.67 -29.71
N LYS A 289 -6.26 -33.24 -29.12
CA LYS A 289 -5.66 -32.75 -27.87
C LYS A 289 -4.81 -31.52 -28.21
N LYS A 290 -5.37 -30.32 -28.12
CA LYS A 290 -4.58 -29.08 -28.13
C LYS A 290 -4.75 -28.36 -26.79
N CYS A 291 -3.65 -28.20 -26.07
CA CYS A 291 -3.53 -27.12 -25.09
C CYS A 291 -3.34 -25.84 -25.88
N LEU A 292 -4.17 -24.84 -25.61
CA LEU A 292 -3.99 -23.50 -26.15
C LEU A 292 -3.25 -22.68 -25.12
N LEU A 293 -2.09 -22.15 -25.50
CA LEU A 293 -1.34 -21.21 -24.68
C LEU A 293 -1.93 -19.81 -24.93
N VAL A 294 -2.46 -19.18 -23.88
CA VAL A 294 -3.02 -17.83 -23.95
C VAL A 294 -1.96 -16.86 -23.43
N GLU A 295 -1.47 -15.99 -24.31
CA GLU A 295 -0.51 -14.95 -23.95
C GLU A 295 -1.24 -13.61 -23.84
N THR A 296 -1.24 -13.02 -22.66
CA THR A 296 -1.80 -11.68 -22.40
C THR A 296 -0.70 -10.69 -22.04
N MET A 297 -0.89 -9.43 -22.40
CA MET A 297 -0.06 -8.33 -21.88
C MET A 297 -0.50 -7.93 -20.46
N ASN A 298 0.35 -7.18 -19.76
CA ASN A 298 0.11 -6.72 -18.39
C ASN A 298 -1.14 -5.82 -18.24
N ASP A 299 -1.68 -5.31 -19.35
CA ASP A 299 -2.92 -4.53 -19.42
C ASP A 299 -4.16 -5.40 -19.73
N GLY A 300 -4.02 -6.73 -19.77
CA GLY A 300 -5.11 -7.68 -20.02
C GLY A 300 -5.48 -7.85 -21.49
N VAL A 301 -4.74 -7.22 -22.42
CA VAL A 301 -5.01 -7.39 -23.86
C VAL A 301 -4.44 -8.72 -24.35
N LEU A 302 -5.30 -9.54 -24.95
CA LEU A 302 -4.94 -10.81 -25.57
C LEU A 302 -3.96 -10.58 -26.74
N ARG A 303 -2.75 -11.13 -26.63
CA ARG A 303 -1.69 -10.96 -27.62
C ARG A 303 -1.66 -12.10 -28.65
N ALA A 304 -1.81 -13.34 -28.20
CA ALA A 304 -1.86 -14.51 -29.08
C ALA A 304 -2.50 -15.72 -28.38
N ILE A 305 -3.02 -16.64 -29.21
CA ILE A 305 -3.43 -17.98 -28.78
C ILE A 305 -2.70 -18.97 -29.70
N LEU A 306 -1.83 -19.79 -29.11
CA LEU A 306 -1.02 -20.81 -29.79
C LEU A 306 -1.53 -22.22 -29.50
#